data_AF-A0A5Q0UM74-F1
#
_entry.id   AF-A0A5Q0UM74-F1
#
_cell.length_a   1.000
_cell.length_b   1.000
_cell.length_c   1.000
_cell.angle_alpha   90.00
_cell.angle_beta   90.00
_cell.angle_gamma   90.00
#
_symmetry.space_group_name_H-M   'P 1'
#
loop_
_entity.id
_entity.type
_entity.pdbx_description
1 polymer ?
#
loop_
_entity_poly.entity_id
_entity_poly.type
_entity_poly.pdbx_seq_one_letter_code
_entity_poly.pdbx_strand_id
1 'polypeptide(L)'
;MRIGGAHSLDLSDYYPQKQQLELVHRPDEDTTLKLGSNGERIVALSEQTCAVLDDWIRVNRPDVEDEYGRNPLFTTVHGRAAKSTLREHVYKITQPCHRTGECPHGRSLASCEDKGLTASAGCPSSVSPHAIRTDRITSLLDRGAPKEVVSGRTGVSEDVLSDYYDVRDPASKAELRRDHLDKI
;
A
#
# COMPACT_ATOMS: atom_id res chain seq x y z
N MET A 1 1.87 0.40 2.24
CA MET A 1 2.98 1.20 1.66
C MET A 1 2.43 2.56 1.20
N ARG A 2 3.24 3.61 1.00
CA ARG A 2 2.78 4.84 0.31
C ARG A 2 2.80 4.60 -1.20
N ILE A 3 1.93 5.27 -1.95
CA ILE A 3 1.85 5.11 -3.41
C ILE A 3 3.14 5.47 -4.14
N GLY A 4 3.86 6.49 -3.66
CA GLY A 4 5.17 6.85 -4.21
C GLY A 4 6.19 5.72 -4.06
N GLY A 5 6.17 5.01 -2.92
CA GLY A 5 7.04 3.85 -2.73
C GLY A 5 6.69 2.70 -3.67
N ALA A 6 5.39 2.46 -3.92
CA ALA A 6 4.98 1.43 -4.89
C ALA A 6 5.39 1.78 -6.33
N HIS A 7 5.24 3.05 -6.71
CA HIS A 7 5.66 3.55 -8.03
C HIS A 7 7.16 3.42 -8.28
N SER A 8 7.99 3.60 -7.24
CA SER A 8 9.45 3.53 -7.35
C SER A 8 10.04 2.11 -7.43
N LEU A 9 9.22 1.06 -7.27
CA LEU A 9 9.70 -0.31 -7.26
C LEU A 9 10.06 -0.81 -8.66
N ASP A 10 11.18 -1.50 -8.74
CA ASP A 10 11.65 -2.25 -9.91
C ASP A 10 11.58 -3.76 -9.66
N LEU A 11 11.72 -4.57 -10.71
CA LEU A 11 11.82 -6.03 -10.57
C LEU A 11 13.02 -6.43 -9.68
N SER A 12 14.13 -5.69 -9.78
CA SER A 12 15.33 -5.91 -8.95
C SER A 12 15.10 -5.64 -7.46
N ASP A 13 14.06 -4.90 -7.11
CA ASP A 13 13.73 -4.56 -5.72
C ASP A 13 12.89 -5.66 -5.05
N TYR A 14 12.44 -6.67 -5.81
CA TYR A 14 11.62 -7.77 -5.32
C TYR A 14 12.43 -9.06 -5.21
N TYR A 15 12.49 -9.58 -3.99
CA TYR A 15 13.25 -10.79 -3.65
C TYR A 15 12.29 -11.90 -3.19
N PRO A 16 11.69 -12.68 -4.10
CA PRO A 16 10.65 -13.66 -3.76
C PRO A 16 11.14 -14.73 -2.78
N GLN A 17 12.38 -15.22 -2.93
CA GLN A 17 12.94 -16.26 -2.06
C GLN A 17 13.16 -15.77 -0.61
N LYS A 18 13.31 -14.45 -0.43
CA LYS A 18 13.45 -13.79 0.87
C LYS A 18 12.14 -13.16 1.35
N GLN A 19 11.07 -13.26 0.56
CA GLN A 19 9.76 -12.67 0.83
C GLN A 19 9.84 -11.19 1.20
N GLN A 20 10.53 -10.39 0.39
CA GLN A 20 10.77 -8.98 0.72
C GLN A 20 10.77 -8.07 -0.51
N LEU A 21 10.45 -6.80 -0.27
CA LEU A 21 10.68 -5.69 -1.18
C LEU A 21 11.68 -4.72 -0.57
N GLU A 22 12.56 -4.16 -1.38
CA GLU A 22 13.45 -3.08 -1.00
C GLU A 22 12.94 -1.76 -1.54
N LEU A 23 12.77 -0.77 -0.68
CA LEU A 23 12.41 0.58 -1.12
C LEU A 23 13.68 1.41 -1.19
N VAL A 24 13.99 1.90 -2.39
CA VAL A 24 15.20 2.69 -2.68
C VAL A 24 14.82 4.09 -3.16
N HIS A 25 15.61 5.09 -2.80
CA HIS A 25 15.43 6.46 -3.23
C HIS A 25 16.35 6.76 -4.43
N ARG A 26 15.76 6.97 -5.61
CA ARG A 26 16.49 7.22 -6.87
C ARG A 26 16.04 8.55 -7.48
N PRO A 27 16.44 9.70 -6.90
CA PRO A 27 15.99 11.02 -7.37
C PRO A 27 16.52 11.36 -8.76
N ASP A 28 17.72 10.90 -9.12
CA ASP A 28 18.32 11.13 -10.44
C ASP A 28 17.64 10.31 -11.57
N GLU A 29 16.75 9.39 -11.19
CA GLU A 29 15.97 8.53 -12.07
C GLU A 29 14.45 8.66 -11.77
N ASP A 30 14.02 9.86 -11.38
CA ASP A 30 12.61 10.27 -11.21
C ASP A 30 11.74 9.43 -10.24
N THR A 31 12.35 8.63 -9.38
CA THR A 31 11.66 7.73 -8.45
C THR A 31 12.03 8.04 -7.00
N THR A 32 11.24 8.93 -6.41
CA THR A 32 11.51 9.48 -5.07
C THR A 32 10.67 8.84 -3.96
N LEU A 33 11.29 8.70 -2.77
CA LEU A 33 10.59 8.37 -1.53
C LEU A 33 10.26 9.66 -0.78
N LYS A 34 9.11 9.71 -0.09
CA LYS A 34 8.67 10.90 0.66
C LYS A 34 9.70 11.37 1.71
N LEU A 35 10.44 10.43 2.30
CA LEU A 35 11.45 10.70 3.32
C LEU A 35 12.88 10.71 2.74
N GLY A 36 13.02 10.76 1.41
CA GLY A 36 14.31 10.57 0.74
C GLY A 36 14.97 9.25 1.15
N SER A 37 16.29 9.27 1.32
CA SER A 37 17.07 8.11 1.80
C SER A 37 16.64 7.62 3.19
N ASN A 38 16.11 8.49 4.06
CA ASN A 38 15.53 8.07 5.34
C ASN A 38 14.24 7.24 5.18
N GLY A 39 13.70 7.15 3.96
CA GLY A 39 12.57 6.30 3.62
C GLY A 39 12.95 4.92 3.15
N GLU A 40 14.24 4.67 2.89
CA GLU A 40 14.75 3.41 2.39
C GLU A 40 14.63 2.33 3.46
N ARG A 41 14.15 1.15 3.06
CA ARG A 41 13.94 0.02 3.96
C ARG A 41 13.54 -1.23 3.23
N ILE A 42 13.78 -2.36 3.88
CA ILE A 42 13.25 -3.67 3.51
C ILE A 42 11.84 -3.85 4.10
N VAL A 43 10.90 -4.31 3.27
CA VAL A 43 9.52 -4.62 3.66
C VAL A 43 9.28 -6.11 3.51
N ALA A 44 9.14 -6.81 4.63
CA ALA A 44 8.75 -8.21 4.64
C ALA A 44 7.31 -8.41 4.11
N LEU A 45 7.16 -9.38 3.22
CA LEU A 45 5.95 -9.81 2.55
C LEU A 45 5.44 -11.13 3.12
N SER A 46 4.13 -11.35 2.99
CA SER A 46 3.56 -12.69 3.20
C SER A 46 3.74 -13.55 1.95
N GLU A 47 3.69 -14.88 2.12
CA GLU A 47 3.62 -15.84 1.01
C GLU A 47 2.53 -15.48 0.00
N GLN A 48 1.34 -15.16 0.48
CA GLN A 48 0.22 -14.77 -0.37
C GLN A 48 0.53 -13.51 -1.20
N THR A 49 1.21 -12.52 -0.62
CA THR A 49 1.60 -11.31 -1.36
C THR A 49 2.64 -11.66 -2.43
N CYS A 50 3.60 -12.53 -2.12
CA CYS A 50 4.59 -12.98 -3.07
C CYS A 50 3.94 -13.71 -4.25
N ALA A 51 3.03 -14.65 -3.96
CA ALA A 51 2.29 -15.38 -5.00
C ALA A 51 1.54 -14.44 -5.96
N VAL A 52 0.88 -13.40 -5.42
CA VAL A 52 0.19 -12.39 -6.25
C VAL A 52 1.17 -11.57 -7.10
N LEU A 53 2.33 -11.20 -6.55
CA LEU A 53 3.36 -10.48 -7.30
C LEU A 53 3.98 -11.37 -8.39
N ASP A 54 4.26 -12.64 -8.09
CA ASP A 54 4.80 -13.61 -9.04
C ASP A 54 3.83 -13.83 -10.20
N ASP A 55 2.53 -13.97 -9.92
CA ASP A 55 1.48 -14.08 -10.94
C ASP A 55 1.36 -12.81 -11.78
N TRP A 56 1.43 -11.64 -11.14
CA TRP A 56 1.45 -10.36 -11.85
C TRP A 56 2.62 -10.30 -12.83
N ILE A 57 3.84 -10.55 -12.34
CA ILE A 57 5.08 -10.49 -13.13
C ILE A 57 5.03 -11.48 -14.30
N ARG A 58 4.55 -12.70 -14.06
CA ARG A 58 4.52 -13.78 -15.06
C ARG A 58 3.44 -13.59 -16.13
N VAL A 59 2.27 -13.10 -15.75
CA VAL A 59 1.07 -13.19 -16.59
C VAL A 59 0.63 -11.84 -17.14
N ASN A 60 0.67 -10.80 -16.31
CA ASN A 60 -0.04 -9.55 -16.60
C ASN A 60 0.86 -8.33 -16.79
N ARG A 61 2.07 -8.34 -16.22
CA ARG A 61 3.03 -7.22 -16.29
C ARG A 61 3.54 -7.05 -17.73
N PRO A 62 3.28 -5.93 -18.41
CA PRO A 62 3.97 -5.61 -19.66
C PRO A 62 5.48 -5.52 -19.44
N ASP A 63 6.24 -6.18 -20.31
CA ASP A 63 7.70 -6.16 -20.26
C ASP A 63 8.23 -4.91 -20.98
N VAL A 64 8.44 -3.85 -20.20
CA VAL A 64 8.83 -2.52 -20.68
C VAL A 64 9.85 -1.90 -19.73
N GLU A 65 10.79 -1.15 -20.31
CA GLU A 65 11.75 -0.34 -19.59
C GLU A 65 11.26 1.12 -19.46
N ASP A 66 11.71 1.83 -18.42
CA ASP A 66 11.52 3.28 -18.31
C ASP A 66 12.61 4.06 -19.08
N GLU A 67 12.51 5.39 -19.09
CA GLU A 67 13.46 6.25 -19.81
C GLU A 67 14.91 6.19 -19.30
N TYR A 68 15.12 5.57 -18.13
CA TYR A 68 16.43 5.34 -17.52
C TYR A 68 16.93 3.90 -17.74
N GLY A 69 16.23 3.08 -18.54
CA GLY A 69 16.60 1.69 -18.81
C GLY A 69 16.32 0.73 -17.64
N ARG A 70 15.46 1.12 -16.70
CA ARG A 70 15.09 0.26 -15.57
C ARG A 70 13.83 -0.52 -15.87
N ASN A 71 13.64 -1.61 -15.14
CA ASN A 71 12.52 -2.54 -15.30
C ASN A 71 11.50 -2.36 -14.16
N PRO A 72 10.47 -1.51 -14.29
CA PRO A 72 9.56 -1.19 -13.21
C PRO A 72 8.73 -2.41 -12.80
N LEU A 73 8.41 -2.56 -11.51
CA LEU A 73 7.56 -3.66 -11.04
C LEU A 73 6.10 -3.49 -11.49
N PHE A 74 5.59 -2.25 -11.43
CA PHE A 74 4.25 -1.90 -11.88
C PHE A 74 4.33 -1.10 -13.18
N THR A 75 3.93 -1.74 -14.27
CA THR A 75 3.97 -1.19 -15.63
C THR A 75 2.58 -1.13 -16.26
N THR A 76 2.48 -0.33 -17.31
CA THR A 76 1.38 -0.29 -18.27
C THR A 76 1.96 -0.49 -19.67
N VAL A 77 1.12 -0.55 -20.70
CA VAL A 77 1.58 -0.54 -22.10
C VAL A 77 2.35 0.73 -22.48
N HIS A 78 2.34 1.76 -21.63
CA HIS A 78 3.04 3.03 -21.82
C HIS A 78 4.31 3.17 -20.95
N GLY A 79 4.79 2.10 -20.31
CA GLY A 79 5.95 2.15 -19.41
C GLY A 79 5.58 2.10 -17.93
N ARG A 80 6.41 2.67 -17.04
CA ARG A 80 6.18 2.71 -15.59
C ARG A 80 4.81 3.29 -15.27
N ALA A 81 4.02 2.60 -14.45
CA ALA A 81 2.70 3.06 -14.07
C ALA A 81 2.78 4.39 -13.29
N ALA A 82 2.08 5.42 -13.75
CA ALA A 82 2.01 6.70 -13.04
C ALA A 82 1.36 6.55 -11.66
N LYS A 83 1.71 7.44 -10.73
CA LYS A 83 1.10 7.49 -9.39
C LYS A 83 -0.42 7.67 -9.46
N SER A 84 -0.94 8.38 -10.46
CA SER A 84 -2.38 8.51 -10.75
C SER A 84 -3.00 7.17 -11.14
N THR A 85 -2.40 6.47 -12.09
CA THR A 85 -2.87 5.14 -12.53
C THR A 85 -2.97 4.17 -11.35
N LEU A 86 -1.91 4.05 -10.55
CA LEU A 86 -1.93 3.19 -9.36
C LEU A 86 -3.05 3.57 -8.38
N ARG A 87 -3.32 4.87 -8.22
CA ARG A 87 -4.36 5.39 -7.33
C ARG A 87 -5.75 5.03 -7.84
N GLU A 88 -6.00 5.21 -9.13
CA GLU A 88 -7.26 4.88 -9.79
C GLU A 88 -7.57 3.39 -9.71
N HIS A 89 -6.56 2.52 -9.88
CA HIS A 89 -6.75 1.09 -9.70
C HIS A 89 -7.19 0.73 -8.26
N VAL A 90 -6.62 1.41 -7.25
CA VAL A 90 -7.03 1.23 -5.85
C VAL A 90 -8.48 1.71 -5.62
N TYR A 91 -8.86 2.87 -6.14
CA TYR A 91 -10.24 3.33 -6.03
C TYR A 91 -11.21 2.35 -6.70
N LYS A 92 -10.91 1.91 -7.93
CA LYS A 92 -11.73 0.95 -8.67
C LYS A 92 -11.90 -0.38 -7.94
N ILE A 93 -10.82 -0.99 -7.46
CA ILE A 93 -10.89 -2.32 -6.82
C ILE A 93 -11.59 -2.28 -5.45
N THR A 94 -11.64 -1.11 -4.81
CA THR A 94 -12.30 -0.94 -3.51
C THR A 94 -13.77 -0.58 -3.62
N GLN A 95 -14.30 -0.28 -4.81
CA GLN A 95 -15.73 -0.12 -5.01
C GLN A 95 -16.45 -1.44 -4.66
N PRO A 96 -17.42 -1.44 -3.71
CA PRO A 96 -18.08 -2.68 -3.29
C PRO A 96 -18.74 -3.43 -4.44
N CYS A 97 -19.35 -2.69 -5.37
CA CYS A 97 -20.02 -3.24 -6.55
C CYS A 97 -19.08 -3.98 -7.51
N HIS A 98 -17.76 -3.78 -7.42
CA HIS A 98 -16.80 -4.55 -8.20
C HIS A 98 -16.76 -6.02 -7.79
N ARG A 99 -17.07 -6.33 -6.53
CA ARG A 99 -17.12 -7.70 -6.01
C ARG A 99 -18.53 -8.24 -5.87
N THR A 100 -19.47 -7.41 -5.46
CA THR A 100 -20.85 -7.85 -5.16
C THR A 100 -21.75 -7.87 -6.39
N GLY A 101 -21.40 -7.13 -7.45
CA GLY A 101 -22.31 -6.91 -8.58
C GLY A 101 -23.51 -6.01 -8.24
N GLU A 102 -23.51 -5.38 -7.05
CA GLU A 102 -24.61 -4.55 -6.54
C GLU A 102 -24.09 -3.25 -5.92
N CYS A 103 -24.81 -2.14 -6.12
CA CYS A 103 -24.45 -0.86 -5.52
C CYS A 103 -25.00 -0.75 -4.09
N PRO A 104 -24.15 -0.51 -3.06
CA PRO A 104 -24.62 -0.34 -1.68
C PRO A 104 -25.40 0.98 -1.47
N HIS A 105 -25.40 1.87 -2.46
CA HIS A 105 -26.13 3.14 -2.45
C HIS A 105 -27.43 3.09 -3.27
N GLY A 106 -27.85 1.91 -3.74
CA GLY A 106 -29.06 1.75 -4.55
C GLY A 106 -28.97 2.32 -5.97
N ARG A 107 -27.78 2.65 -6.48
CA ARG A 107 -27.60 3.16 -7.85
C ARG A 107 -27.57 2.02 -8.87
N SER A 108 -28.10 2.27 -10.06
CA SER A 108 -27.95 1.35 -11.20
C SER A 108 -26.49 1.27 -11.65
N LEU A 109 -25.93 0.06 -11.74
CA LEU A 109 -24.55 -0.15 -12.19
C LEU A 109 -24.34 0.09 -13.69
N ALA A 110 -25.42 0.12 -14.47
CA ALA A 110 -25.35 0.39 -15.91
C ALA A 110 -25.14 1.88 -16.20
N SER A 111 -25.67 2.76 -15.34
CA SER A 111 -25.65 4.22 -15.52
C SER A 111 -24.91 4.95 -14.40
N CYS A 112 -24.10 4.25 -13.60
CA CYS A 112 -23.35 4.86 -12.51
C CYS A 112 -22.16 5.68 -13.06
N GLU A 113 -22.16 6.99 -12.81
CA GLU A 113 -21.12 7.93 -13.26
C GLU A 113 -19.76 7.66 -12.61
N ASP A 114 -19.75 7.13 -11.39
CA ASP A 114 -18.50 6.79 -10.66
C ASP A 114 -17.91 5.44 -11.10
N LYS A 115 -18.44 4.80 -12.14
CA LYS A 115 -17.94 3.51 -12.63
C LYS A 115 -16.83 3.73 -13.65
N GLY A 116 -15.79 2.90 -13.57
CA GLY A 116 -14.64 2.99 -14.48
C GLY A 116 -13.37 3.38 -13.74
N LEU A 117 -12.23 3.31 -14.43
CA LEU A 117 -10.94 3.52 -13.78
C LEU A 117 -10.78 4.96 -13.27
N THR A 118 -11.04 5.94 -14.12
CA THR A 118 -10.81 7.37 -13.84
C THR A 118 -11.92 8.01 -12.98
N ALA A 119 -13.16 7.52 -13.05
CA ALA A 119 -14.28 8.06 -12.27
C ALA A 119 -14.41 7.44 -10.87
N SER A 120 -13.71 6.33 -10.60
CA SER A 120 -13.89 5.54 -9.37
C SER A 120 -13.70 6.31 -8.07
N ALA A 121 -12.91 7.39 -8.07
CA ALA A 121 -12.68 8.25 -6.91
C ALA A 121 -13.94 9.03 -6.46
N GLY A 122 -14.94 9.21 -7.34
CA GLY A 122 -16.20 9.90 -7.00
C GLY A 122 -17.15 9.02 -6.17
N CYS A 123 -16.95 7.71 -6.16
CA CYS A 123 -17.81 6.77 -5.43
C CYS A 123 -17.65 6.95 -3.91
N PRO A 124 -18.76 7.17 -3.15
CA PRO A 124 -18.70 7.37 -1.69
C PRO A 124 -18.14 6.17 -0.91
N SER A 125 -18.17 4.96 -1.49
CA SER A 125 -17.62 3.75 -0.90
C SER A 125 -16.28 3.31 -1.51
N SER A 126 -15.70 4.09 -2.43
CA SER A 126 -14.31 3.84 -2.85
C SER A 126 -13.35 4.30 -1.76
N VAL A 127 -12.21 3.62 -1.63
CA VAL A 127 -11.23 3.89 -0.57
C VAL A 127 -9.91 4.33 -1.18
N SER A 128 -9.36 5.43 -0.68
CA SER A 128 -8.07 5.94 -1.16
C SER A 128 -6.90 5.06 -0.71
N PRO A 129 -5.77 5.03 -1.46
CA PRO A 129 -4.56 4.36 -1.01
C PRO A 129 -4.07 4.84 0.36
N HIS A 130 -4.30 6.11 0.69
CA HIS A 130 -3.93 6.66 2.00
C HIS A 130 -4.79 6.06 3.11
N ALA A 131 -6.11 5.98 2.92
CA ALA A 131 -7.02 5.38 3.89
C ALA A 131 -6.70 3.90 4.16
N ILE A 132 -6.43 3.09 3.11
CA ILE A 132 -5.99 1.68 3.29
C ILE A 132 -4.70 1.60 4.12
N ARG A 133 -3.76 2.52 3.86
CA ARG A 133 -2.52 2.56 4.62
C ARG A 133 -2.77 2.94 6.08
N THR A 134 -3.63 3.92 6.35
CA THR A 134 -3.97 4.35 7.71
C THR A 134 -4.63 3.21 8.48
N ASP A 135 -5.63 2.56 7.89
CA ASP A 135 -6.32 1.40 8.48
C ASP A 135 -5.34 0.27 8.83
N ARG A 136 -4.40 -0.06 7.91
CA ARG A 136 -3.39 -1.08 8.20
C ARG A 136 -2.46 -0.69 9.36
N ILE A 137 -2.08 0.58 9.49
CA ILE A 137 -1.22 1.04 10.60
C ILE A 137 -1.97 0.95 11.92
N THR A 138 -3.19 1.50 11.96
CA THR A 138 -4.06 1.46 13.14
C THR A 138 -4.35 0.02 13.56
N SER A 139 -4.72 -0.86 12.63
CA SER A 139 -4.98 -2.27 12.92
C SER A 139 -3.76 -3.01 13.50
N LEU A 140 -2.54 -2.68 13.08
CA LEU A 140 -1.32 -3.25 13.67
C LEU A 140 -1.15 -2.79 15.12
N LEU A 141 -1.34 -1.50 15.37
CA LEU A 141 -1.22 -0.93 16.71
C LEU A 141 -2.28 -1.51 17.63
N ASP A 142 -3.55 -1.58 17.20
CA ASP A 142 -4.67 -2.14 17.97
C ASP A 142 -4.45 -3.61 18.35
N ARG A 143 -3.79 -4.38 17.49
CA ARG A 143 -3.38 -5.77 17.77
C ARG A 143 -2.14 -5.89 18.66
N GLY A 144 -1.64 -4.77 19.18
CA GLY A 144 -0.53 -4.73 20.11
C GLY A 144 0.86 -4.77 19.49
N ALA A 145 1.00 -4.58 18.17
CA ALA A 145 2.32 -4.55 17.54
C ALA A 145 3.17 -3.42 18.15
N PRO A 146 4.44 -3.68 18.54
CA PRO A 146 5.33 -2.64 19.04
C PRO A 146 5.50 -1.50 18.03
N LYS A 147 5.55 -0.26 18.52
CA LYS A 147 5.67 0.92 17.66
C LYS A 147 6.94 0.89 16.81
N GLU A 148 8.05 0.42 17.36
CA GLU A 148 9.30 0.17 16.63
C GLU A 148 9.07 -0.73 15.40
N VAL A 149 8.36 -1.85 15.56
CA VAL A 149 8.04 -2.80 14.48
C VAL A 149 7.14 -2.15 13.42
N VAL A 150 6.12 -1.41 13.86
CA VAL A 150 5.20 -0.71 12.95
C VAL A 150 5.92 0.42 12.21
N SER A 151 6.80 1.15 12.89
CA SER A 151 7.64 2.21 12.36
C SER A 151 8.56 1.68 11.28
N GLY A 152 9.35 0.64 11.58
CA GLY A 152 10.24 -0.02 10.62
C GLY A 152 9.50 -0.54 9.39
N ARG A 153 8.33 -1.16 9.57
CA ARG A 153 7.52 -1.64 8.44
C ARG A 153 6.98 -0.50 7.57
N THR A 154 6.52 0.58 8.20
CA THR A 154 5.67 1.57 7.51
C THR A 154 6.42 2.82 7.09
N GLY A 155 7.58 3.14 7.67
CA GLY A 155 8.29 4.40 7.47
C GLY A 155 7.50 5.58 8.06
N VAL A 156 7.07 5.44 9.31
CA VAL A 156 6.37 6.46 10.12
C VAL A 156 7.05 6.46 11.49
N SER A 157 7.51 7.60 11.98
CA SER A 157 8.17 7.69 13.29
C SER A 157 7.22 7.30 14.42
N GLU A 158 7.77 6.83 15.53
CA GLU A 158 6.99 6.42 16.70
C GLU A 158 6.18 7.57 17.31
N ASP A 159 6.70 8.79 17.28
CA ASP A 159 5.98 10.00 17.69
C ASP A 159 4.74 10.19 16.81
N VAL A 160 4.88 10.12 15.49
CA VAL A 160 3.75 10.25 14.56
C VAL A 160 2.76 9.09 14.72
N LEU A 161 3.23 7.87 15.01
CA LEU A 161 2.35 6.75 15.34
C LEU A 161 1.53 7.05 16.60
N SER A 162 2.16 7.63 17.62
CA SER A 162 1.53 7.97 18.90
C SER A 162 0.48 9.07 18.74
N ASP A 163 0.81 10.12 17.99
CA ASP A 163 -0.01 11.32 17.87
C ASP A 163 -1.21 11.12 16.95
N TYR A 164 -1.05 10.34 15.87
CA TYR A 164 -2.03 10.32 14.76
C TYR A 164 -2.64 8.96 14.46
N TYR A 165 -2.05 7.85 14.91
CA TYR A 165 -2.54 6.51 14.57
C TYR A 165 -2.97 5.69 15.79
N ASP A 166 -2.32 5.87 16.94
CA ASP A 166 -2.64 5.20 18.19
C ASP A 166 -3.75 5.93 18.97
N VAL A 167 -4.96 5.84 18.42
CA VAL A 167 -6.17 6.50 18.95
C VAL A 167 -6.77 5.81 20.18
N ARG A 168 -6.11 4.78 20.71
CA ARG A 168 -6.56 4.08 21.93
C ARG A 168 -6.49 5.00 23.13
N ASP A 169 -7.50 4.88 23.98
CA ASP A 169 -7.55 5.58 25.26
C ASP A 169 -6.48 5.04 26.24
N PRO A 170 -6.16 5.79 27.31
CA PRO A 170 -5.15 5.39 28.29
C PRO A 170 -5.41 4.03 28.98
N ALA A 171 -6.68 3.63 29.17
CA ALA A 171 -7.03 2.37 29.81
C ALA A 171 -6.77 1.20 28.84
N SER A 172 -7.18 1.32 27.58
CA SER A 172 -6.83 0.35 26.52
C SER A 172 -5.32 0.18 26.37
N LYS A 173 -4.55 1.27 26.46
CA LYS A 173 -3.07 1.24 26.48
C LYS A 173 -2.50 0.60 27.75
N ALA A 174 -3.20 0.65 28.88
CA ALA A 174 -2.79 0.00 30.11
C ALA A 174 -3.00 -1.52 30.05
N GLU A 175 -4.15 -1.98 29.56
CA GLU A 175 -4.42 -3.41 29.41
C GLU A 175 -3.48 -4.07 28.40
N LEU A 176 -3.18 -3.39 27.28
CA LEU A 176 -2.16 -3.90 26.36
C LEU A 176 -0.78 -4.08 27.03
N ARG A 177 -0.38 -3.14 27.89
CA ARG A 177 0.88 -3.25 28.63
C ARG A 177 0.83 -4.46 29.58
N ARG A 178 -0.30 -4.72 30.23
CA ARG A 178 -0.51 -5.91 31.07
C ARG A 178 -0.34 -7.19 30.26
N ASP A 179 -1.05 -7.30 29.12
CA ASP A 179 -0.99 -8.45 28.23
C ASP A 179 0.42 -8.76 27.71
N HIS A 180 1.24 -7.73 27.48
CA HIS A 180 2.63 -7.90 27.04
C HIS A 180 3.56 -8.29 28.18
N LEU A 181 3.37 -7.72 29.37
CA LEU A 181 4.18 -8.05 30.55
C LEU A 181 3.86 -9.45 31.08
N ASP A 182 2.62 -9.92 30.96
CA ASP A 182 2.20 -11.27 31.40
C ASP A 182 2.78 -12.40 30.50
N LYS A 183 3.32 -12.05 29.33
CA LYS A 183 3.93 -13.00 28.37
C LYS A 183 5.45 -13.11 28.49
N ILE A 184 6.04 -12.41 29.46
CA ILE A 184 7.48 -12.42 29.78
C ILE A 184 7.70 -13.28 31.02
#